data_AF-A0A183BU15-F1
#
_entry.id   AF-A0A183BU15-F1
#
_cell.length_a   1.000
_cell.length_b   1.000
_cell.length_c   1.000
_cell.angle_alpha   90.00
_cell.angle_beta   90.00
_cell.angle_gamma   90.00
#
_symmetry.space_group_name_H-M   'P 1'
#
loop_
_entity.id
_entity.type
_entity.pdbx_description
1 polymer ?
#
loop_
_entity_poly.entity_id
_entity_poly.type
_entity_poly.pdbx_seq_one_letter_code
_entity_poly.pdbx_strand_id
1 'polypeptide(L)'
;MLLPSLLIHPSNALLHHRHEHHPKCSFEGSTCSTNNAHVCHNGTCLSACTFRGMKECRCDMEEDDYCFLCCGSAQERCLPAHEHGILRDNGERWERESCSWCRMQGTEREGMACDDKDPQRLCLHGKCSKSVCADKVQGQFCDRKEEKICVDDVCENPCARIAPHLMVCDCPAIDPDTGFASEDRCQLCCHDYHQKPASRRCQNAFRKYHLKSAQERPIWRIGLECAGGKRCNRFGICSNDAQLGDNGKRTPAIFIAVALFVFAVVAVLTTAAETF
;
A
#
# COMPACT_ATOMS: atom_id res chain seq x y z
N MET A 1 -40.32 -39.39 35.93
CA MET A 1 -40.92 -38.19 36.54
C MET A 1 -40.22 -36.97 35.93
N LEU A 2 -40.99 -36.19 35.18
CA LEU A 2 -40.83 -34.77 34.78
C LEU A 2 -39.47 -34.24 34.26
N LEU A 3 -39.41 -34.11 32.93
CA LEU A 3 -38.86 -32.96 32.18
C LEU A 3 -39.82 -31.75 32.36
N PRO A 4 -39.41 -30.47 32.16
CA PRO A 4 -39.03 -29.92 30.83
C PRO A 4 -37.86 -28.89 30.83
N SER A 5 -36.98 -28.92 29.83
CA SER A 5 -36.96 -28.05 28.62
C SER A 5 -36.46 -26.61 28.84
N LEU A 6 -35.32 -26.26 28.24
CA LEU A 6 -34.93 -24.91 27.75
C LEU A 6 -33.75 -25.13 26.78
N LEU A 7 -34.05 -25.41 25.51
CA LEU A 7 -34.03 -24.48 24.37
C LEU A 7 -32.62 -24.07 23.91
N ILE A 8 -32.24 -24.75 22.84
CA ILE A 8 -31.28 -24.39 21.79
C ILE A 8 -31.54 -22.96 21.32
N HIS A 9 -30.49 -22.15 21.17
CA HIS A 9 -30.46 -21.08 20.18
C HIS A 9 -29.10 -21.04 19.46
N PRO A 10 -29.10 -20.95 18.12
CA PRO A 10 -27.90 -20.81 17.31
C PRO A 10 -27.44 -19.34 17.34
N SER A 11 -26.16 -19.10 17.57
CA SER A 11 -25.57 -17.79 17.32
C SER A 11 -25.44 -17.58 15.82
N ASN A 12 -26.53 -17.09 15.22
CA ASN A 12 -26.55 -16.48 13.91
C ASN A 12 -25.42 -15.44 13.82
N ALA A 13 -24.58 -15.61 12.80
CA ALA A 13 -23.77 -14.55 12.24
C ALA A 13 -24.70 -13.45 11.74
N LEU A 14 -25.02 -12.49 12.62
CA LEU A 14 -25.63 -11.24 12.24
C LEU A 14 -24.55 -10.40 11.55
N LEU A 15 -24.71 -10.25 10.23
CA LEU A 15 -24.16 -9.12 9.49
C LEU A 15 -24.33 -7.87 10.35
N HIS A 16 -23.22 -7.27 10.78
CA HIS A 16 -23.19 -5.87 11.16
C HIS A 16 -23.41 -5.06 9.88
N HIS A 17 -24.66 -4.96 9.43
CA HIS A 17 -25.11 -3.75 8.76
C HIS A 17 -25.01 -2.65 9.82
N ARG A 18 -23.84 -2.00 9.84
CA ARG A 18 -23.65 -0.72 10.49
C ARG A 18 -24.69 0.20 9.85
N HIS A 19 -25.80 0.42 10.52
CA HIS A 19 -26.66 1.56 10.24
C HIS A 19 -25.76 2.78 10.39
N GLU A 20 -25.29 3.32 9.27
CA GLU A 20 -24.70 4.65 9.22
C GLU A 20 -25.77 5.61 9.70
N HIS A 21 -25.66 6.03 10.96
CA HIS A 21 -26.26 7.27 11.40
C HIS A 21 -25.59 8.36 10.58
N HIS A 22 -26.16 8.69 9.41
CA HIS A 22 -25.75 9.85 8.65
C HIS A 22 -25.88 11.05 9.60
N PRO A 23 -24.77 11.76 9.88
CA PRO A 23 -24.83 12.92 10.76
C PRO A 23 -25.84 13.91 10.15
N LYS A 24 -26.79 14.33 10.99
CA LYS A 24 -27.76 15.34 10.59
C LYS A 24 -27.02 16.65 10.39
N CYS A 25 -27.29 17.31 9.27
CA CYS A 25 -26.70 18.59 8.92
C CYS A 25 -27.81 19.63 8.70
N SER A 26 -27.50 20.90 8.87
CA SER A 26 -28.53 21.96 8.94
C SER A 26 -28.54 22.91 7.75
N PHE A 27 -27.46 22.99 6.99
CA PHE A 27 -27.32 23.98 5.92
C PHE A 27 -27.00 23.29 4.59
N GLU A 28 -27.90 23.41 3.63
CA GLU A 28 -27.77 22.76 2.32
C GLU A 28 -26.48 23.19 1.60
N GLY A 29 -25.73 22.24 1.06
CA GLY A 29 -24.46 22.49 0.37
C GLY A 29 -23.28 22.85 1.27
N SER A 30 -23.46 22.95 2.59
CA SER A 30 -22.35 23.17 3.53
C SER A 30 -21.50 21.92 3.74
N THR A 31 -20.19 22.11 3.97
CA THR A 31 -19.30 21.03 4.40
C THR A 31 -19.73 20.52 5.77
N CYS A 32 -20.08 19.25 5.87
CA CYS A 32 -20.47 18.63 7.14
C CYS A 32 -19.44 17.62 7.66
N SER A 33 -18.51 17.16 6.81
CA SER A 33 -17.28 16.48 7.24
C SER A 33 -16.13 16.80 6.30
N THR A 34 -15.11 17.49 6.81
CA THR A 34 -13.90 17.80 6.06
C THR A 34 -13.08 16.56 5.73
N ASN A 35 -12.92 15.67 6.71
CA ASN A 35 -12.04 14.49 6.59
C ASN A 35 -12.60 13.43 5.65
N ASN A 36 -13.93 13.29 5.62
CA ASN A 36 -14.59 12.31 4.75
C ASN A 36 -15.11 12.96 3.46
N ALA A 37 -14.83 14.23 3.23
CA ALA A 37 -15.35 15.00 2.11
C ALA A 37 -16.88 14.91 1.92
N HIS A 38 -17.63 15.14 3.00
CA HIS A 38 -19.10 15.13 2.99
C HIS A 38 -19.69 16.53 3.03
N VAL A 39 -20.80 16.65 2.31
CA VAL A 39 -21.59 17.86 2.11
C VAL A 39 -23.02 17.58 2.53
N CYS A 40 -23.69 18.59 3.06
CA CYS A 40 -25.06 18.48 3.50
C CYS A 40 -26.04 18.51 2.32
N HIS A 41 -26.91 17.51 2.25
CA HIS A 41 -28.02 17.45 1.31
C HIS A 41 -29.28 16.91 1.99
N ASN A 42 -30.39 17.66 1.92
CA ASN A 42 -31.68 17.30 2.52
C ASN A 42 -31.57 16.88 4.00
N GLY A 43 -30.73 17.58 4.76
CA GLY A 43 -30.52 17.31 6.18
C GLY A 43 -29.64 16.08 6.49
N THR A 44 -29.06 15.45 5.46
CA THR A 44 -28.15 14.31 5.59
C THR A 44 -26.77 14.61 4.99
N CYS A 45 -25.72 14.13 5.65
CA CYS A 45 -24.37 14.19 5.09
C CYS A 45 -24.17 13.11 4.02
N LEU A 46 -23.89 13.56 2.79
CA LEU A 46 -23.53 12.72 1.65
C LEU A 46 -22.13 13.06 1.18
N SER A 47 -21.45 12.16 0.47
CA SER A 47 -20.15 12.50 -0.11
C SER A 47 -20.27 13.57 -1.20
N ALA A 48 -19.22 14.38 -1.35
CA ALA A 48 -19.17 15.43 -2.37
C ALA A 48 -19.31 14.88 -3.80
N CYS A 49 -18.81 13.66 -4.06
CA CYS A 49 -19.04 12.98 -5.34
C CYS A 49 -20.52 12.67 -5.56
N THR A 50 -21.19 12.09 -4.55
CA THR A 50 -22.61 11.68 -4.64
C THR A 50 -23.53 12.87 -4.86
N PHE A 51 -23.26 13.99 -4.18
CA PHE A 51 -23.99 15.24 -4.37
C PHE A 51 -23.96 15.75 -5.83
N ARG A 52 -22.93 15.36 -6.59
CA ARG A 52 -22.74 15.71 -8.01
C ARG A 52 -23.10 14.56 -8.97
N GLY A 53 -23.76 13.51 -8.49
CA GLY A 53 -24.15 12.37 -9.32
C GLY A 53 -23.01 11.41 -9.67
N MET A 54 -21.87 11.51 -8.98
CA MET A 54 -20.71 10.65 -9.14
C MET A 54 -20.53 9.72 -7.94
N LYS A 55 -19.60 8.77 -8.04
CA LYS A 55 -19.20 7.90 -6.93
C LYS A 55 -17.76 8.17 -6.55
N GLU A 56 -17.46 8.00 -5.27
CA GLU A 56 -16.08 7.90 -4.82
C GLU A 56 -15.41 6.68 -5.48
N CYS A 57 -14.17 6.86 -5.91
CA CYS A 57 -13.40 5.85 -6.60
C CYS A 57 -11.92 6.02 -6.26
N ARG A 58 -11.06 5.15 -6.80
CA ARG A 58 -9.61 5.28 -6.66
C ARG A 58 -9.00 5.92 -7.89
N CYS A 59 -8.25 7.01 -7.71
CA CYS A 59 -7.57 7.66 -8.83
C CYS A 59 -6.51 6.74 -9.44
N ASP A 60 -6.27 6.89 -10.75
CA ASP A 60 -5.24 6.13 -11.47
C ASP A 60 -3.82 6.47 -10.96
N MET A 61 -3.61 7.73 -10.54
CA MET A 61 -2.37 8.20 -9.96
C MET A 61 -2.41 8.05 -8.44
N GLU A 62 -1.46 7.32 -7.88
CA GLU A 62 -1.36 7.09 -6.44
C GLU A 62 -1.20 8.38 -5.61
N GLU A 63 -0.48 9.37 -6.16
CA GLU A 63 -0.35 10.71 -5.56
C GLU A 63 -1.73 11.37 -5.40
N ASP A 64 -2.58 11.21 -6.41
CA ASP A 64 -3.91 11.78 -6.43
C ASP A 64 -4.87 11.03 -5.51
N ASP A 65 -4.81 9.69 -5.49
CA ASP A 65 -5.63 8.83 -4.60
C ASP A 65 -5.32 9.11 -3.12
N TYR A 66 -4.05 9.39 -2.82
CA TYR A 66 -3.64 9.77 -1.49
C TYR A 66 -4.09 11.19 -1.15
N CYS A 67 -3.81 12.18 -2.00
CA CYS A 67 -4.00 13.58 -1.62
C CYS A 67 -5.41 14.13 -1.82
N PHE A 68 -6.19 13.61 -2.75
CA PHE A 68 -7.47 14.18 -3.14
C PHE A 68 -8.62 13.20 -2.96
N LEU A 69 -9.83 13.73 -2.77
CA LEU A 69 -11.05 13.00 -3.07
C LEU A 69 -11.07 12.69 -4.57
N CYS A 70 -11.28 11.42 -4.92
CA CYS A 70 -11.40 10.97 -6.30
C CYS A 70 -12.85 10.62 -6.62
N CYS A 71 -13.38 11.20 -7.70
CA CYS A 71 -14.75 11.00 -8.16
C CYS A 71 -14.77 10.47 -9.59
N GLY A 72 -15.75 9.62 -9.90
CA GLY A 72 -15.96 9.07 -11.23
C GLY A 72 -17.37 8.50 -11.40
N SER A 73 -17.70 8.15 -12.63
CA SER A 73 -19.00 7.58 -12.99
C SER A 73 -18.85 6.48 -14.05
N ALA A 74 -19.96 5.97 -14.60
CA ALA A 74 -19.88 5.04 -15.72
C ALA A 74 -19.44 5.74 -17.03
N GLN A 75 -19.60 7.06 -17.12
CA GLN A 75 -19.31 7.88 -18.28
C GLN A 75 -17.98 8.63 -18.15
N GLU A 76 -17.58 8.96 -16.92
CA GLU A 76 -16.40 9.74 -16.62
C GLU A 76 -15.38 8.93 -15.83
N ARG A 77 -14.11 9.00 -16.26
CA ARG A 77 -13.00 8.32 -15.59
C ARG A 77 -12.83 8.84 -14.16
N CYS A 78 -12.26 7.99 -13.30
CA CYS A 78 -11.95 8.38 -11.93
C CYS A 78 -10.79 9.39 -11.91
N LEU A 79 -11.06 10.59 -11.42
CA LEU A 79 -10.09 11.68 -11.33
C LEU A 79 -10.25 12.45 -10.00
N PRO A 80 -9.26 13.26 -9.61
CA PRO A 80 -9.43 14.19 -8.50
C PRO A 80 -10.70 15.03 -8.68
N ALA A 81 -11.47 15.18 -7.61
CA ALA A 81 -12.79 15.82 -7.63
C ALA A 81 -12.76 17.24 -8.25
N HIS A 82 -11.65 17.96 -8.08
CA HIS A 82 -11.48 19.31 -8.64
C HIS A 82 -11.36 19.35 -10.17
N GLU A 83 -10.92 18.25 -10.82
CA GLU A 83 -10.92 18.12 -12.29
C GLU A 83 -12.36 18.04 -12.84
N HIS A 84 -13.31 17.58 -12.03
CA HIS A 84 -14.74 17.56 -12.33
C HIS A 84 -15.47 18.82 -11.83
N GLY A 85 -14.74 19.84 -11.36
CA GLY A 85 -15.31 21.06 -10.78
C GLY A 85 -16.02 20.86 -9.43
N ILE A 86 -15.73 19.76 -8.74
CA ILE A 86 -16.26 19.47 -7.41
C ILE A 86 -15.30 20.06 -6.38
N LEU A 87 -15.65 21.24 -5.89
CA LEU A 87 -14.90 22.01 -4.89
C LEU A 87 -15.69 22.11 -3.59
N ARG A 88 -15.02 22.57 -2.53
CA ARG A 88 -15.66 23.00 -1.28
C ARG A 88 -16.46 24.28 -1.52
N ASP A 89 -17.31 24.63 -0.56
CA ASP A 89 -18.11 25.85 -0.54
C ASP A 89 -17.26 27.14 -0.59
N ASN A 90 -16.07 27.12 0.00
CA ASN A 90 -15.09 28.20 -0.06
C ASN A 90 -14.24 28.21 -1.36
N GLY A 91 -14.48 27.30 -2.30
CA GLY A 91 -13.72 27.17 -3.56
C GLY A 91 -12.42 26.38 -3.45
N GLU A 92 -12.08 25.84 -2.27
CA GLU A 92 -10.91 24.99 -2.10
C GLU A 92 -11.14 23.58 -2.63
N ARG A 93 -10.03 22.86 -2.89
CA ARG A 93 -10.07 21.47 -3.33
C ARG A 93 -10.43 20.57 -2.16
N TRP A 94 -11.06 19.43 -2.45
CA TRP A 94 -11.18 18.31 -1.52
C TRP A 94 -9.83 17.59 -1.39
N GLU A 95 -8.86 18.28 -0.80
CA GLU A 95 -7.49 17.83 -0.55
C GLU A 95 -7.30 17.50 0.93
N ARG A 96 -6.48 16.50 1.24
CA ARG A 96 -6.04 16.20 2.62
C ARG A 96 -5.16 17.34 3.13
N GLU A 97 -5.30 17.64 4.43
CA GLU A 97 -4.57 18.74 5.06
C GLU A 97 -3.04 18.59 4.92
N SER A 98 -2.52 17.38 5.13
CA SER A 98 -1.08 17.09 5.02
C SER A 98 -0.51 17.35 3.61
N CYS A 99 -1.29 17.10 2.55
CA CYS A 99 -0.90 17.43 1.17
C CYS A 99 -1.02 18.93 0.87
N SER A 100 -2.07 19.58 1.40
CA SER A 100 -2.30 21.01 1.19
C SER A 100 -1.14 21.88 1.70
N TRP A 101 -0.45 21.43 2.76
CA TRP A 101 0.73 22.10 3.31
C TRP A 101 1.88 22.23 2.31
N CYS A 102 2.09 21.23 1.45
CA CYS A 102 3.12 21.30 0.41
C CYS A 102 2.86 22.46 -0.56
N ARG A 103 1.60 22.73 -0.88
CA ARG A 103 1.20 23.77 -1.83
C ARG A 103 1.16 25.16 -1.19
N MET A 104 0.68 25.27 0.05
CA MET A 104 0.46 26.57 0.71
C MET A 104 1.76 27.28 1.07
N GLN A 105 2.83 26.54 1.40
CA GLN A 105 4.11 27.10 1.81
C GLN A 105 5.26 26.79 0.84
N GLY A 106 4.96 26.16 -0.30
CA GLY A 106 5.84 25.99 -1.46
C GLY A 106 7.27 25.57 -1.10
N THR A 107 8.18 26.55 -1.07
CA THR A 107 9.62 26.34 -0.83
C THR A 107 9.99 26.10 0.63
N GLU A 108 9.20 26.57 1.59
CA GLU A 108 9.52 26.43 3.02
C GLU A 108 9.35 24.98 3.51
N ARG A 109 8.51 24.21 2.82
CA ARG A 109 8.18 22.81 3.18
C ARG A 109 8.85 21.78 2.29
N GLU A 110 9.64 22.19 1.30
CA GLU A 110 10.35 21.25 0.43
C GLU A 110 11.21 20.28 1.27
N GLY A 111 11.01 18.98 1.07
CA GLY A 111 11.68 17.93 1.84
C GLY A 111 11.07 17.61 3.21
N MET A 112 9.98 18.27 3.64
CA MET A 112 9.24 17.89 4.85
C MET A 112 8.22 16.78 4.57
N ALA A 113 7.90 15.98 5.59
CA ALA A 113 6.90 14.92 5.47
C ALA A 113 5.50 15.49 5.15
N CYS A 114 4.81 14.86 4.21
CA CYS A 114 3.47 15.25 3.75
C CYS A 114 2.40 14.17 3.96
N ASP A 115 2.77 13.09 4.64
CA ASP A 115 1.91 12.00 5.05
C ASP A 115 2.24 11.63 6.50
N ASP A 116 1.22 11.63 7.37
CA ASP A 116 1.34 11.26 8.78
C ASP A 116 1.60 9.76 8.99
N LYS A 117 1.22 8.93 8.02
CA LYS A 117 1.40 7.47 8.02
C LYS A 117 2.75 7.07 7.42
N ASP A 118 3.18 7.75 6.36
CA ASP A 118 4.47 7.53 5.71
C ASP A 118 5.33 8.80 5.77
N PRO A 119 6.16 8.97 6.82
CA PRO A 119 7.01 10.15 6.96
C PRO A 119 8.14 10.22 5.92
N GLN A 120 8.25 9.24 5.02
CA GLN A 120 9.17 9.30 3.87
C GLN A 120 8.51 9.85 2.61
N ARG A 121 7.18 10.06 2.59
CA ARG A 121 6.53 10.89 1.55
C ARG A 121 6.82 12.34 1.87
N LEU A 122 7.51 13.03 0.97
CA LEU A 122 7.99 14.39 1.19
C LEU A 122 7.28 15.39 0.27
N CYS A 123 7.11 16.62 0.72
CA CYS A 123 6.74 17.72 -0.15
C CYS A 123 7.88 17.96 -1.16
N LEU A 124 7.60 17.79 -2.45
CA LEU A 124 8.51 18.05 -3.55
C LEU A 124 7.79 18.89 -4.61
N HIS A 125 8.35 20.05 -4.94
CA HIS A 125 7.81 21.00 -5.92
C HIS A 125 6.31 21.34 -5.68
N GLY A 126 5.94 21.54 -4.42
CA GLY A 126 4.58 21.89 -4.03
C GLY A 126 3.56 20.75 -4.11
N LYS A 127 4.02 19.50 -4.28
CA LYS A 127 3.20 18.28 -4.28
C LYS A 127 3.72 17.30 -3.24
N CYS A 128 2.88 16.39 -2.77
CA CYS A 128 3.35 15.27 -1.96
C CYS A 128 3.93 14.19 -2.89
N SER A 129 5.12 13.68 -2.60
CA SER A 129 5.76 12.64 -3.39
C SER A 129 5.01 11.30 -3.27
N LYS A 130 5.27 10.39 -4.22
CA LYS A 130 4.91 8.96 -4.08
C LYS A 130 5.51 8.36 -2.81
N SER A 131 4.94 7.24 -2.35
CA SER A 131 5.63 6.46 -1.31
C SER A 131 7.00 6.01 -1.82
N VAL A 132 7.96 5.99 -0.91
CA VAL A 132 9.24 5.29 -1.12
C VAL A 132 9.02 3.79 -1.38
N CYS A 133 7.87 3.25 -0.98
CA CYS A 133 7.48 1.86 -1.16
C CYS A 133 6.78 1.55 -2.49
N ALA A 134 6.39 2.56 -3.27
CA ALA A 134 5.63 2.36 -4.52
C ALA A 134 6.35 1.43 -5.52
N ASP A 135 7.69 1.53 -5.60
CA ASP A 135 8.54 0.70 -6.47
C ASP A 135 9.27 -0.42 -5.73
N LYS A 136 8.93 -0.68 -4.46
CA LYS A 136 9.56 -1.72 -3.64
C LYS A 136 8.61 -2.88 -3.40
N VAL A 137 9.18 -4.08 -3.27
CA VAL A 137 8.38 -5.24 -2.85
C VAL A 137 8.23 -5.26 -1.33
N GLN A 138 7.14 -5.88 -0.86
CA GLN A 138 6.86 -6.01 0.57
C GLN A 138 8.03 -6.62 1.34
N GLY A 139 8.34 -6.02 2.48
CA GLY A 139 9.39 -6.44 3.38
C GLY A 139 10.80 -5.97 2.99
N GLN A 140 10.96 -5.19 1.92
CA GLN A 140 12.24 -4.53 1.62
C GLN A 140 12.47 -3.31 2.50
N PHE A 141 13.73 -3.04 2.81
CA PHE A 141 14.12 -1.81 3.50
C PHE A 141 13.81 -0.58 2.63
N CYS A 142 13.20 0.41 3.27
CA CYS A 142 12.80 1.66 2.64
C CYS A 142 13.63 2.85 3.13
N ASP A 143 14.39 2.68 4.20
CA ASP A 143 15.31 3.67 4.73
C ASP A 143 16.78 3.23 4.57
N ARG A 144 17.71 4.20 4.66
CA ARG A 144 19.15 3.93 4.51
C ARG A 144 19.77 3.23 5.71
N LYS A 145 19.14 3.29 6.89
CA LYS A 145 19.66 2.67 8.11
C LYS A 145 19.20 1.22 8.28
N GLU A 146 18.37 0.72 7.36
CA GLU A 146 17.77 -0.62 7.42
C GLU A 146 16.97 -0.84 8.72
N GLU A 147 16.29 0.21 9.19
CA GLU A 147 15.46 0.17 10.39
C GLU A 147 13.96 0.02 10.05
N LYS A 148 13.57 0.38 8.83
CA LYS A 148 12.20 0.42 8.35
C LYS A 148 12.04 -0.37 7.05
N ILE A 149 10.90 -1.04 6.92
CA ILE A 149 10.55 -1.82 5.73
C ILE A 149 9.22 -1.35 5.13
N CYS A 150 9.03 -1.68 3.86
CA CYS A 150 7.75 -1.49 3.17
C CYS A 150 6.73 -2.54 3.59
N VAL A 151 5.63 -2.12 4.21
CA VAL A 151 4.50 -2.96 4.57
C VAL A 151 3.23 -2.26 4.12
N ASP A 152 2.42 -2.92 3.27
CA ASP A 152 1.17 -2.35 2.75
C ASP A 152 1.34 -0.91 2.19
N ASP A 153 2.44 -0.67 1.46
CA ASP A 153 2.83 0.62 0.87
C ASP A 153 3.18 1.75 1.88
N VAL A 154 3.51 1.38 3.13
CA VAL A 154 3.99 2.31 4.15
C VAL A 154 5.42 1.97 4.55
N CYS A 155 6.29 2.99 4.60
CA CYS A 155 7.67 2.85 5.09
C CYS A 155 7.75 3.03 6.62
N GLU A 156 7.84 1.91 7.35
CA GLU A 156 7.80 1.94 8.82
C GLU A 156 8.61 0.82 9.47
N ASN A 157 8.75 0.88 10.80
CA ASN A 157 9.23 -0.24 11.61
C ASN A 157 8.01 -0.94 12.26
N PRO A 158 7.53 -2.09 11.74
CA PRO A 158 6.36 -2.75 12.31
C PRO A 158 6.61 -3.29 13.72
N CYS A 159 7.87 -3.60 14.07
CA CYS A 159 8.24 -4.08 15.40
C CYS A 159 8.06 -2.99 16.47
N ALA A 160 8.30 -1.72 16.12
CA ALA A 160 8.12 -0.59 17.02
C ALA A 160 6.67 -0.38 17.47
N ARG A 161 5.68 -0.92 16.71
CA ARG A 161 4.26 -0.91 17.10
C ARG A 161 4.00 -1.72 18.37
N ILE A 162 4.83 -2.71 18.66
CA ILE A 162 4.73 -3.56 19.85
C ILE A 162 5.45 -2.92 21.02
N ALA A 163 6.71 -2.52 20.80
CA ALA A 163 7.46 -1.71 21.75
C ALA A 163 8.52 -0.88 21.02
N PRO A 164 8.77 0.38 21.42
CA PRO A 164 9.68 1.29 20.70
C PRO A 164 11.11 0.79 20.53
N HIS A 165 11.55 -0.14 21.38
CA HIS A 165 12.90 -0.69 21.36
C HIS A 165 13.07 -1.93 20.47
N LEU A 166 11.99 -2.40 19.84
CA LEU A 166 12.04 -3.53 18.93
C LEU A 166 12.34 -3.06 17.51
N MET A 167 13.34 -3.70 16.91
CA MET A 167 13.82 -3.39 15.56
C MET A 167 13.58 -4.57 14.63
N VAL A 168 13.36 -4.24 13.36
CA VAL A 168 13.30 -5.22 12.27
C VAL A 168 14.62 -5.99 12.21
N CYS A 169 14.53 -7.29 11.98
CA CYS A 169 15.67 -8.08 11.56
C CYS A 169 15.23 -9.30 10.74
N ASP A 170 16.23 -10.00 10.21
CA ASP A 170 15.99 -11.21 9.44
C ASP A 170 15.92 -12.40 10.39
N CYS A 171 14.88 -13.23 10.23
CA CYS A 171 14.82 -14.52 10.89
C CYS A 171 16.03 -15.36 10.47
N PRO A 172 16.61 -16.19 11.36
CA PRO A 172 17.82 -16.95 11.05
C PRO A 172 17.56 -17.89 9.87
N ALA A 173 18.51 -18.05 8.95
CA ALA A 173 18.37 -18.95 7.80
C ALA A 173 18.36 -20.43 8.22
N ILE A 174 19.10 -20.75 9.28
CA ILE A 174 19.14 -22.04 9.94
C ILE A 174 18.65 -21.86 11.37
N ASP A 175 17.68 -22.66 11.79
CA ASP A 175 17.16 -22.64 13.15
C ASP A 175 18.28 -23.05 14.14
N PRO A 176 18.58 -22.23 15.15
CA PRO A 176 19.71 -22.47 16.05
C PRO A 176 19.50 -23.67 16.99
N ASP A 177 18.25 -24.05 17.25
CA ASP A 177 17.91 -25.11 18.19
C ASP A 177 17.84 -26.48 17.47
N THR A 178 17.43 -26.50 16.20
CA THR A 178 17.29 -27.73 15.42
C THR A 178 18.38 -27.97 14.38
N GLY A 179 19.07 -26.93 13.92
CA GLY A 179 20.09 -27.00 12.87
C GLY A 179 19.54 -27.16 11.45
N PHE A 180 18.22 -27.11 11.25
CA PHE A 180 17.58 -27.21 9.93
C PHE A 180 17.24 -25.84 9.35
N ALA A 181 16.91 -25.80 8.05
CA ALA A 181 16.43 -24.59 7.41
C ALA A 181 15.20 -24.04 8.14
N SER A 182 15.23 -22.75 8.50
CA SER A 182 14.16 -22.12 9.27
C SER A 182 12.91 -21.92 8.41
N GLU A 183 11.77 -22.42 8.89
CA GLU A 183 10.45 -22.12 8.32
C GLU A 183 10.05 -20.65 8.46
N ASP A 184 10.67 -19.96 9.41
CA ASP A 184 10.39 -18.56 9.72
C ASP A 184 11.23 -17.60 8.86
N ARG A 185 12.22 -18.11 8.11
CA ARG A 185 13.18 -17.26 7.36
C ARG A 185 12.49 -16.19 6.52
N CYS A 186 11.41 -16.53 5.82
CA CYS A 186 10.71 -15.61 4.93
C CYS A 186 9.71 -14.68 5.62
N GLN A 187 9.57 -14.77 6.93
CA GLN A 187 8.69 -13.92 7.72
C GLN A 187 9.48 -12.76 8.36
N LEU A 188 8.77 -11.70 8.73
CA LEU A 188 9.34 -10.64 9.55
C LEU A 188 9.79 -11.20 10.90
N CYS A 189 10.99 -10.85 11.33
CA CYS A 189 11.46 -11.03 12.71
C CYS A 189 11.71 -9.67 13.37
N CYS A 190 11.60 -9.67 14.69
CA CYS A 190 11.95 -8.54 15.53
C CYS A 190 13.02 -8.93 16.55
N HIS A 191 13.89 -7.99 16.91
CA HIS A 191 14.81 -8.13 18.03
C HIS A 191 14.77 -6.90 18.92
N ASP A 192 15.18 -7.06 20.17
CA ASP A 192 15.32 -5.97 21.14
C ASP A 192 16.73 -5.35 21.02
N TYR A 193 16.81 -4.06 20.68
CA TYR A 193 18.10 -3.39 20.52
C TYR A 193 18.80 -3.10 21.86
N HIS A 194 18.08 -3.11 22.99
CA HIS A 194 18.69 -2.97 24.32
C HIS A 194 19.48 -4.21 24.73
N GLN A 195 19.18 -5.37 24.13
CA GLN A 195 19.97 -6.57 24.35
C GLN A 195 21.37 -6.41 23.75
N LYS A 196 22.36 -6.93 24.49
CA LYS A 196 23.75 -6.97 24.04
C LYS A 196 23.82 -7.69 22.69
N PRO A 197 24.65 -7.23 21.74
CA PRO A 197 24.77 -7.84 20.43
C PRO A 197 25.01 -9.36 20.46
N ALA A 198 25.80 -9.86 21.43
CA ALA A 198 26.10 -11.29 21.58
C ALA A 198 24.90 -12.17 22.00
N SER A 199 23.88 -11.59 22.65
CA SER A 199 22.67 -12.31 23.10
C SER A 199 21.43 -11.98 22.26
N ARG A 200 21.55 -11.04 21.33
CA ARG A 200 20.45 -10.54 20.53
C ARG A 200 19.98 -11.63 19.58
N ARG A 201 18.74 -12.09 19.77
CA ARG A 201 18.11 -13.10 18.90
C ARG A 201 16.89 -12.50 18.21
N CYS A 202 16.84 -12.70 16.90
CA CYS A 202 15.66 -12.40 16.09
C CYS A 202 14.56 -13.41 16.36
N GLN A 203 13.34 -12.93 16.58
CA GLN A 203 12.18 -13.75 16.90
C GLN A 203 11.05 -13.45 15.92
N ASN A 204 10.37 -14.51 15.48
CA ASN A 204 9.31 -14.41 14.48
C ASN A 204 8.21 -13.43 14.96
N ALA A 205 7.96 -12.40 14.17
CA ALA A 205 7.05 -11.32 14.49
C ALA A 205 5.57 -11.77 14.54
N PHE A 206 5.19 -12.67 13.65
CA PHE A 206 3.82 -13.18 13.54
C PHE A 206 3.49 -14.17 14.68
N ARG A 207 4.40 -15.11 14.97
CA ARG A 207 4.20 -16.14 16.01
C ARG A 207 4.33 -15.57 17.41
N LYS A 208 5.35 -14.73 17.67
CA LYS A 208 5.63 -14.21 19.02
C LYS A 208 4.84 -12.95 19.36
N TYR A 209 4.78 -12.00 18.43
CA TYR A 209 4.20 -10.68 18.68
C TYR A 209 2.84 -10.47 18.00
N HIS A 210 2.36 -11.48 17.26
CA HIS A 210 1.09 -11.40 16.51
C HIS A 210 1.03 -10.23 15.52
N LEU A 211 2.17 -9.81 14.97
CA LEU A 211 2.24 -8.79 13.94
C LEU A 211 1.79 -9.35 12.59
N LYS A 212 0.82 -8.66 11.97
CA LYS A 212 0.17 -9.07 10.71
C LYS A 212 0.14 -7.92 9.71
N SER A 213 0.07 -8.26 8.42
CA SER A 213 -0.30 -7.30 7.37
C SER A 213 -1.79 -6.97 7.42
N ALA A 214 -2.22 -5.98 6.63
CA ALA A 214 -3.63 -5.61 6.49
C ALA A 214 -4.55 -6.77 6.05
N GLN A 215 -3.99 -7.83 5.45
CA GLN A 215 -4.72 -9.03 5.02
C GLN A 215 -4.65 -10.17 6.04
N GLU A 216 -4.32 -9.88 7.30
CA GLU A 216 -4.24 -10.85 8.41
C GLU A 216 -3.20 -11.98 8.19
N ARG A 217 -2.18 -11.72 7.37
CA ARG A 217 -1.11 -12.68 7.04
C ARG A 217 0.21 -12.28 7.71
N PRO A 218 1.17 -13.21 7.83
CA PRO A 218 2.54 -12.85 8.16
C PRO A 218 3.09 -11.83 7.16
N ILE A 219 3.88 -10.88 7.65
CA ILE A 219 4.58 -9.93 6.79
C ILE A 219 5.75 -10.67 6.14
N TRP A 220 5.64 -10.95 4.84
CA TRP A 220 6.68 -11.64 4.07
C TRP A 220 7.87 -10.73 3.73
N ARG A 221 9.09 -11.23 3.90
CA ARG A 221 10.36 -10.60 3.49
C ARG A 221 10.76 -11.09 2.10
N ILE A 222 10.12 -10.56 1.07
CA ILE A 222 10.31 -11.03 -0.31
C ILE A 222 11.74 -10.73 -0.78
N GLY A 223 12.36 -11.70 -1.46
CA GLY A 223 13.72 -11.61 -1.98
C GLY A 223 14.83 -11.89 -0.96
N LEU A 224 14.48 -12.09 0.32
CA LEU A 224 15.44 -12.45 1.37
C LEU A 224 16.08 -13.82 1.06
N GLU A 225 17.40 -13.92 1.24
CA GLU A 225 18.15 -15.14 0.94
C GLU A 225 17.83 -16.24 1.96
N CYS A 226 17.64 -17.47 1.51
CA CYS A 226 17.36 -18.63 2.34
C CYS A 226 18.52 -19.64 2.31
N ALA A 227 18.42 -20.67 3.16
CA ALA A 227 19.31 -21.83 3.09
C ALA A 227 19.39 -22.41 1.67
N GLY A 228 20.61 -22.74 1.23
CA GLY A 228 20.87 -23.32 -0.09
C GLY A 228 20.83 -22.32 -1.25
N GLY A 229 21.05 -21.02 -1.01
CA GLY A 229 21.11 -19.99 -2.05
C GLY A 229 19.75 -19.63 -2.69
N LYS A 230 18.66 -20.13 -2.11
CA LYS A 230 17.28 -19.83 -2.53
C LYS A 230 16.87 -18.44 -2.04
N ARG A 231 15.71 -17.95 -2.49
CA ARG A 231 15.15 -16.67 -2.03
C ARG A 231 13.67 -16.79 -1.70
N CYS A 232 13.22 -15.96 -0.77
CA CYS A 232 11.82 -15.88 -0.38
C CYS A 232 10.95 -15.28 -1.49
N ASN A 233 9.89 -15.98 -1.88
CA ASN A 233 8.91 -15.46 -2.82
C ASN A 233 7.72 -14.79 -2.10
N ARG A 234 6.75 -14.27 -2.87
CA ARG A 234 5.55 -13.57 -2.35
C ARG A 234 4.62 -14.42 -1.48
N PHE A 235 4.82 -15.74 -1.44
CA PHE A 235 4.04 -16.68 -0.63
C PHE A 235 4.77 -17.10 0.65
N GLY A 236 5.94 -16.54 0.93
CA GLY A 236 6.74 -16.91 2.09
C GLY A 236 7.51 -18.21 1.93
N ILE A 237 7.73 -18.67 0.70
CA ILE A 237 8.41 -19.94 0.41
C ILE A 237 9.82 -19.65 -0.12
N CYS A 238 10.81 -20.38 0.38
CA CYS A 238 12.18 -20.37 -0.15
C CYS A 238 12.26 -21.18 -1.45
N SER A 239 12.40 -20.49 -2.58
CA SER A 239 12.47 -21.09 -3.92
C SER A 239 13.57 -20.45 -4.77
N ASN A 240 13.96 -21.11 -5.87
CA ASN A 240 14.84 -20.49 -6.87
C ASN A 240 14.11 -19.41 -7.68
N ASP A 241 12.78 -19.50 -7.77
CA ASP A 241 11.92 -18.59 -8.54
C ASP A 241 11.52 -17.34 -7.76
N ALA A 242 12.46 -16.72 -7.05
CA ALA A 242 12.23 -15.37 -6.55
C ALA A 242 12.28 -14.40 -7.73
N GLN A 243 11.19 -14.35 -8.51
CA GLN A 243 10.91 -13.18 -9.32
C GLN A 243 10.86 -12.01 -8.35
N LEU A 244 11.95 -11.23 -8.30
CA LEU A 244 11.85 -9.84 -7.88
C LEU A 244 10.67 -9.26 -8.66
N GLY A 245 9.75 -8.59 -7.96
CA GLY A 245 8.63 -7.92 -8.57
C GLY A 245 9.15 -6.99 -9.66
N ASP A 246 9.10 -7.47 -10.90
CA ASP A 246 9.60 -6.77 -12.05
C ASP A 246 8.52 -5.74 -12.43
N ASN A 247 8.61 -4.56 -11.81
CA ASN A 247 8.11 -3.32 -12.38
C ASN A 247 9.02 -2.84 -13.53
N GLY A 248 9.98 -3.66 -13.98
CA GLY A 248 10.61 -3.49 -15.27
C GLY A 248 9.56 -3.67 -16.34
N LYS A 249 9.35 -2.60 -17.13
CA LYS A 249 8.71 -2.64 -18.44
C LYS A 249 9.06 -3.96 -19.13
N ARG A 250 8.14 -4.93 -19.09
CA ARG A 250 8.13 -6.01 -20.06
C ARG A 250 7.92 -5.32 -21.39
N THR A 251 9.00 -5.04 -22.12
CA THR A 251 8.94 -5.05 -23.56
C THR A 251 8.43 -6.45 -23.87
N PRO A 252 7.16 -6.65 -24.27
CA PRO A 252 6.69 -7.98 -24.60
C PRO A 252 7.66 -8.55 -25.62
N ALA A 253 8.11 -9.79 -25.42
CA ALA A 253 8.99 -10.50 -26.34
C ALA A 253 8.49 -10.43 -27.81
N ILE A 254 7.19 -10.15 -27.98
CA ILE A 254 6.54 -9.77 -29.23
C ILE A 254 7.22 -8.58 -29.93
N PHE A 255 7.57 -7.47 -29.26
CA PHE A 255 8.23 -6.33 -29.94
C PHE A 255 9.64 -6.68 -30.42
N ILE A 256 10.39 -7.48 -29.65
CA ILE A 256 11.72 -7.94 -30.08
C ILE A 256 11.57 -8.90 -31.27
N ALA A 257 10.61 -9.82 -31.22
CA ALA A 257 10.32 -10.75 -32.31
C ALA A 257 9.86 -10.02 -33.59
N VAL A 258 9.00 -9.00 -33.47
CA VAL A 258 8.52 -8.18 -34.59
C VAL A 258 9.67 -7.35 -35.17
N ALA A 259 10.51 -6.73 -34.34
CA ALA A 259 11.67 -5.99 -34.82
C ALA A 259 12.64 -6.90 -35.59
N LEU A 260 12.96 -8.08 -35.05
CA LEU A 260 13.83 -9.05 -35.72
C LEU A 260 13.23 -9.56 -37.04
N PHE A 261 11.92 -9.78 -37.08
CA PHE A 261 11.23 -10.20 -38.31
C PHE A 261 11.26 -9.10 -39.38
N VAL A 262 11.00 -7.85 -39.01
CA VAL A 262 11.09 -6.71 -39.93
C VAL A 262 12.51 -6.54 -40.46
N PHE A 263 13.54 -6.66 -39.61
CA PHE A 263 14.93 -6.60 -40.06
C PHE A 263 15.27 -7.74 -41.03
N ALA A 264 14.80 -8.96 -40.77
CA ALA A 264 15.01 -10.09 -41.67
C ALA A 264 14.34 -9.87 -43.04
N VAL A 265 13.10 -9.35 -43.07
CA VAL A 265 12.39 -9.05 -44.32
C VAL A 265 13.08 -7.93 -45.10
N VAL A 266 13.52 -6.86 -44.43
CA VAL A 266 14.26 -5.78 -45.10
C VAL A 266 15.58 -6.29 -45.67
N ALA A 267 16.33 -7.10 -44.92
CA ALA A 267 17.59 -7.68 -45.39
C ALA A 267 17.41 -8.53 -46.65
N VAL A 268 16.35 -9.35 -46.71
CA VAL A 268 16.00 -10.16 -47.89
C VAL A 268 15.58 -9.29 -49.07
N LEU A 269 14.82 -8.22 -48.84
CA LEU A 269 14.41 -7.30 -49.90
C LEU A 269 15.60 -6.50 -50.46
N THR A 270 16.57 -6.12 -49.61
CA THR A 270 17.77 -5.42 -50.08
C THR A 270 18.70 -6.31 -50.89
N THR A 271 18.83 -7.61 -50.56
CA THR A 271 19.65 -8.53 -51.35
C THR A 271 18.98 -8.96 -52.65
N ALA A 272 17.64 -8.98 -52.70
CA ALA A 272 16.89 -9.20 -53.93
C ALA A 272 16.95 -8.02 -54.92
N ALA A 273 17.18 -6.80 -54.43
CA ALA A 273 17.29 -5.60 -55.28
C ALA A 273 18.65 -5.48 -56.01
N GLU A 274 19.68 -6.21 -55.59
CA GLU A 274 21.00 -6.24 -56.26
C GLU A 274 21.12 -7.32 -57.34
N THR A 275 20.08 -8.14 -57.54
CA THR A 275 20.06 -9.24 -58.52
C THR A 275 19.14 -8.99 -59.73
N PHE A 276 18.68 -7.75 -59.91
CA PHE A 276 17.96 -7.29 -61.10
C PHE A 276 18.62 -6.08 -61.76
#